data_AF-A0A6H9L8W5-F1
#
_entry.id   AF-A0A6H9L8W5-F1
#
_cell.length_a   1.000
_cell.length_b   1.000
_cell.length_c   1.000
_cell.angle_alpha   90.00
_cell.angle_beta   90.00
_cell.angle_gamma   90.00
#
_symmetry.space_group_name_H-M   'P 1'
#
loop_
_entity.id
_entity.type
_entity.pdbx_description
1 polymer ?
#
loop_
_entity_poly.entity_id
_entity_poly.type
_entity_poly.pdbx_seq_one_letter_code
_entity_poly.pdbx_strand_id
1 'polypeptide(L)'
;MTANNLQNNQWNPPANDAVVADWIATKMAAVADLAKDKKSYLLAHADDGVIWGKYESGQFLTSTTVAPNAKISPELRGITIQQAFLFNSACELRLFHDELGAWQCMLVQDSEPSIDEWQVLWGDRAEQNFNADFTHLRDVTQQGLDHIVPIKIENTDLEKGERGKLLLRHFIQFDDDTGEARIAYSRLVDVEKDLC
;
A
#
# COMPACT_ATOMS: atom_id res chain seq x y z
N MET A 1 6.04 18.77 16.17
CA MET A 1 5.35 17.55 15.71
C MET A 1 5.58 16.45 16.74
N THR A 2 4.63 16.25 17.64
CA THR A 2 4.60 15.07 18.51
C THR A 2 3.99 13.93 17.71
N ALA A 3 4.82 13.07 17.15
CA ALA A 3 4.39 11.75 16.73
C ALA A 3 3.84 11.04 17.97
N ASN A 4 2.53 10.84 18.03
CA ASN A 4 1.92 10.04 19.09
C ASN A 4 2.43 8.61 18.90
N ASN A 5 3.42 8.23 19.72
CA ASN A 5 3.86 6.86 19.92
C ASN A 5 2.68 6.03 20.43
N LEU A 6 1.90 5.48 19.52
CA LEU A 6 1.00 4.37 19.80
C LEU A 6 1.85 3.15 20.16
N GLN A 7 2.12 3.04 21.46
CA GLN A 7 2.66 1.91 22.24
C GLN A 7 3.73 1.04 21.54
N ASN A 8 4.99 1.31 21.87
CA ASN A 8 6.19 0.57 21.44
C ASN A 8 6.13 -0.97 21.57
N ASN A 9 5.23 -1.55 22.40
CA ASN A 9 5.15 -3.00 22.58
C ASN A 9 4.29 -3.73 21.52
N GLN A 10 3.54 -3.01 20.67
CA GLN A 10 2.72 -3.63 19.62
C GLN A 10 3.45 -3.79 18.29
N TRP A 11 4.72 -3.38 18.17
CA TRP A 11 5.44 -3.30 16.89
C TRP A 11 6.80 -4.00 16.91
N ASN A 12 6.95 -5.05 17.73
CA ASN A 12 8.17 -5.87 17.72
C ASN A 12 8.46 -6.39 16.31
N PRO A 13 9.71 -6.35 15.86
CA PRO A 13 10.09 -6.82 14.54
C PRO A 13 9.88 -8.34 14.41
N PRO A 14 9.72 -8.86 13.18
CA PRO A 14 9.66 -10.29 12.95
C PRO A 14 10.97 -10.95 13.38
N ALA A 15 10.88 -12.13 14.01
CA ALA A 15 12.07 -12.82 14.52
C ALA A 15 12.97 -13.37 13.40
N ASN A 16 12.38 -13.68 12.24
CA ASN A 16 13.05 -14.15 11.03
C ASN A 16 12.07 -14.10 9.85
N ASP A 17 12.55 -14.39 8.64
CA ASP A 17 11.74 -14.36 7.42
C ASP A 17 10.54 -15.32 7.42
N ALA A 18 10.62 -16.44 8.13
CA ALA A 18 9.53 -17.42 8.13
C ALA A 18 8.25 -16.91 8.81
N VAL A 19 8.35 -15.83 9.60
CA VAL A 19 7.21 -15.23 10.31
C VAL A 19 6.82 -13.86 9.77
N VAL A 20 7.47 -13.36 8.70
CA VAL A 20 7.22 -12.01 8.16
C VAL A 20 5.80 -11.87 7.64
N ALA A 21 5.30 -12.87 6.90
CA ALA A 21 3.93 -12.84 6.36
C ALA A 21 2.89 -12.77 7.49
N ASP A 22 3.02 -13.61 8.53
CA ASP A 22 2.12 -13.62 9.68
C ASP A 22 2.22 -12.33 10.51
N TRP A 23 3.43 -11.81 10.64
CA TRP A 23 3.69 -10.53 11.29
C TRP A 23 2.97 -9.40 10.57
N ILE A 24 3.13 -9.28 9.24
CA ILE A 24 2.42 -8.29 8.40
C ILE A 24 0.91 -8.51 8.49
N ALA A 25 0.41 -9.74 8.43
CA ALA A 25 -1.01 -10.04 8.55
C ALA A 25 -1.60 -9.53 9.88
N THR A 26 -0.85 -9.67 10.98
CA THR A 26 -1.23 -9.12 12.29
C THR A 26 -1.29 -7.60 12.26
N LYS A 27 -0.36 -6.94 11.56
CA LYS A 27 -0.38 -5.47 11.38
C LYS A 27 -1.54 -5.01 10.51
N MET A 28 -1.84 -5.75 9.45
CA MET A 28 -2.99 -5.49 8.58
C MET A 28 -4.29 -5.52 9.36
N ALA A 29 -4.47 -6.53 10.22
CA ALA A 29 -5.64 -6.61 11.09
C ALA A 29 -5.75 -5.40 12.05
N ALA A 30 -4.63 -5.02 12.68
CA ALA A 30 -4.59 -3.86 13.59
C ALA A 30 -4.88 -2.53 12.86
N VAL A 31 -4.35 -2.35 11.65
CA VAL A 31 -4.62 -1.17 10.82
C VAL A 31 -6.07 -1.15 10.34
N ALA A 32 -6.59 -2.30 9.86
CA ALA A 32 -7.98 -2.45 9.47
C ALA A 32 -8.94 -2.09 10.62
N ASP A 33 -8.58 -2.42 11.86
CA ASP A 33 -9.41 -2.10 13.02
C ASP A 33 -9.63 -0.60 13.26
N LEU A 34 -8.75 0.25 12.73
CA LEU A 34 -8.85 1.70 12.79
C LEU A 34 -9.78 2.29 11.72
N ALA A 35 -10.06 1.55 10.64
CA ALA A 35 -10.98 1.98 9.59
C ALA A 35 -12.43 1.59 9.91
N LYS A 36 -13.38 2.42 9.45
CA LYS A 36 -14.82 2.21 9.66
C LYS A 36 -15.34 0.96 8.96
N ASP A 37 -14.81 0.67 7.78
CA ASP A 37 -15.19 -0.47 6.93
C ASP A 37 -14.35 -1.74 7.22
N LYS A 38 -13.40 -1.66 8.15
CA LYS A 38 -12.47 -2.75 8.49
C LYS A 38 -11.68 -3.27 7.28
N LYS A 39 -11.44 -2.40 6.30
CA LYS A 39 -10.64 -2.68 5.11
C LYS A 39 -9.27 -2.03 5.24
N SER A 40 -8.24 -2.68 4.71
CA SER A 40 -6.92 -2.07 4.51
C SER A 40 -6.19 -2.74 3.36
N TYR A 41 -5.17 -2.04 2.85
CA TYR A 41 -4.34 -2.52 1.76
C TYR A 41 -2.88 -2.52 2.17
N LEU A 42 -2.12 -3.39 1.50
CA LEU A 42 -0.67 -3.45 1.60
C LEU A 42 -0.10 -3.05 0.24
N LEU A 43 0.89 -2.16 0.25
CA LEU A 43 1.82 -1.95 -0.86
C LEU A 43 3.24 -2.12 -0.32
N ALA A 44 3.87 -3.25 -0.62
CA ALA A 44 5.27 -3.50 -0.27
C ALA A 44 6.16 -3.42 -1.49
N HIS A 45 7.29 -2.73 -1.31
CA HIS A 45 8.36 -2.63 -2.29
C HIS A 45 9.48 -3.56 -1.83
N ALA A 46 9.80 -4.53 -2.66
CA ALA A 46 10.89 -5.47 -2.45
C ALA A 46 11.93 -5.34 -3.57
N ASP A 47 13.13 -5.86 -3.32
CA ASP A 47 14.23 -5.85 -4.30
C ASP A 47 13.86 -6.49 -5.65
N ASP A 48 12.90 -7.42 -5.63
CA ASP A 48 12.48 -8.21 -6.78
C ASP A 48 11.04 -7.93 -7.24
N GLY A 49 10.41 -6.85 -6.76
CA GLY A 49 9.13 -6.37 -7.27
C GLY A 49 8.20 -5.76 -6.23
N VAL A 50 6.96 -5.54 -6.64
CA VAL A 50 5.90 -5.00 -5.76
C VAL A 50 4.94 -6.11 -5.33
N ILE A 51 4.54 -6.05 -4.07
CA ILE A 51 3.60 -6.99 -3.46
C ILE A 51 2.41 -6.17 -2.98
N TRP A 52 1.25 -6.46 -3.55
CA TRP A 52 -0.01 -5.90 -3.08
C TRP A 52 -0.66 -6.86 -2.10
N GLY A 53 -1.43 -6.31 -1.17
CA GLY A 53 -2.32 -7.10 -0.34
C GLY A 53 -3.59 -6.35 -0.01
N LYS A 54 -4.59 -7.12 0.40
CA LYS A 54 -5.91 -6.66 0.78
C LYS A 54 -6.31 -7.40 2.04
N TYR A 55 -6.69 -6.66 3.07
CA TYR A 55 -7.35 -7.19 4.24
C TYR A 55 -8.80 -6.75 4.25
N GLU A 56 -9.70 -7.72 4.20
CA GLU A 56 -11.15 -7.48 4.18
C GLU A 56 -11.85 -8.69 4.79
N SER A 57 -12.92 -8.46 5.55
CA SER A 57 -13.70 -9.54 6.17
C SER A 57 -12.89 -10.54 7.02
N GLY A 58 -11.84 -10.06 7.69
CA GLY A 58 -10.98 -10.89 8.55
C GLY A 58 -9.97 -11.75 7.81
N GLN A 59 -9.83 -11.58 6.49
CA GLN A 59 -8.89 -12.33 5.66
C GLN A 59 -7.84 -11.41 5.08
N PHE A 60 -6.58 -11.83 5.16
CA PHE A 60 -5.46 -11.19 4.48
C PHE A 60 -5.10 -11.98 3.22
N LEU A 61 -5.17 -11.34 2.05
CA LEU A 61 -4.74 -11.89 0.78
C LEU A 61 -3.64 -11.02 0.19
N THR A 62 -2.64 -11.65 -0.41
CA THR A 62 -1.57 -10.99 -1.17
C THR A 62 -1.67 -11.36 -2.65
N SER A 63 -1.11 -10.50 -3.50
CA SER A 63 -0.96 -10.74 -4.94
C SER A 63 -0.32 -12.11 -5.25
N THR A 64 0.61 -12.54 -4.42
CA THR A 64 1.29 -13.84 -4.55
C THR A 64 0.37 -15.01 -4.18
N THR A 65 -0.44 -14.87 -3.13
CA THR A 65 -1.38 -15.94 -2.72
C THR A 65 -2.58 -16.08 -3.65
N VAL A 66 -3.03 -15.01 -4.31
CA VAL A 66 -4.15 -15.06 -5.27
C VAL A 66 -3.72 -15.56 -6.64
N ALA A 67 -2.44 -15.40 -7.01
CA ALA A 67 -1.88 -15.81 -8.28
C ALA A 67 -0.57 -16.62 -8.14
N PRO A 68 -0.57 -17.74 -7.38
CA PRO A 68 0.67 -18.45 -7.03
C PRO A 68 1.44 -19.00 -8.24
N ASN A 69 0.73 -19.29 -9.35
CA ASN A 69 1.35 -19.82 -10.56
C ASN A 69 1.79 -18.73 -11.55
N ALA A 70 1.41 -17.47 -11.34
CA ALA A 70 1.70 -16.39 -12.28
C ALA A 70 3.17 -15.92 -12.20
N LYS A 71 3.81 -16.09 -11.03
CA LYS A 71 5.20 -15.65 -10.77
C LYS A 71 5.45 -14.17 -11.10
N ILE A 72 4.44 -13.32 -10.90
CA ILE A 72 4.51 -11.86 -11.12
C ILE A 72 4.91 -11.15 -9.84
N SER A 73 4.24 -11.45 -8.73
CA SER A 73 4.57 -10.85 -7.43
C SER A 73 5.52 -11.76 -6.64
N PRO A 74 6.53 -11.19 -5.97
CA PRO A 74 7.41 -11.96 -5.10
C PRO A 74 6.74 -12.35 -3.78
N GLU A 75 7.33 -13.30 -3.05
CA GLU A 75 6.88 -13.65 -1.71
C GLU A 75 7.26 -12.57 -0.68
N LEU A 76 6.47 -12.42 0.38
CA LEU A 76 6.80 -11.54 1.50
C LEU A 76 7.99 -12.12 2.28
N ARG A 77 9.19 -11.62 1.99
CA ARG A 77 10.44 -12.02 2.66
C ARG A 77 11.05 -10.79 3.31
N GLY A 78 11.35 -10.88 4.59
CA GLY A 78 11.87 -9.75 5.35
C GLY A 78 13.17 -9.23 4.77
N ILE A 79 14.04 -10.13 4.29
CA ILE A 79 15.32 -9.76 3.70
C ILE A 79 15.22 -8.95 2.39
N THR A 80 14.09 -9.03 1.65
CA THR A 80 13.94 -8.32 0.38
C THR A 80 13.05 -7.09 0.47
N ILE A 81 12.23 -6.97 1.52
CA ILE A 81 11.35 -5.81 1.69
C ILE A 81 12.18 -4.58 2.06
N GLN A 82 12.13 -3.57 1.21
CA GLN A 82 12.72 -2.26 1.49
C GLN A 82 11.78 -1.43 2.38
N GLN A 83 10.50 -1.43 2.00
CA GLN A 83 9.44 -0.74 2.71
C GLN A 83 8.08 -1.38 2.42
N ALA A 84 7.17 -1.29 3.39
CA ALA A 84 5.79 -1.71 3.26
C ALA A 84 4.85 -0.67 3.85
N PHE A 85 3.83 -0.30 3.08
CA PHE A 85 2.78 0.62 3.46
C PHE A 85 1.50 -0.16 3.68
N LEU A 86 0.98 -0.13 4.91
CA LEU A 86 -0.30 -0.71 5.26
C LEU A 86 -1.25 0.45 5.50
N PHE A 87 -2.27 0.62 4.67
CA PHE A 87 -3.02 1.87 4.64
C PHE A 87 -4.53 1.67 4.47
N ASN A 88 -5.27 2.67 4.90
CA ASN A 88 -6.70 2.81 4.72
C ASN A 88 -7.14 4.27 4.87
N SER A 89 -8.45 4.50 4.83
CA SER A 89 -9.04 5.82 4.97
C SER A 89 -8.67 6.54 6.27
N ALA A 90 -8.35 5.82 7.35
CA ALA A 90 -8.07 6.38 8.67
C ALA A 90 -6.58 6.64 8.95
N CYS A 91 -5.67 5.83 8.40
CA CYS A 91 -4.25 5.90 8.71
C CYS A 91 -3.37 5.14 7.70
N GLU A 92 -2.06 5.31 7.85
CA GLU A 92 -1.04 4.50 7.19
C GLU A 92 0.00 4.05 8.22
N LEU A 93 0.35 2.77 8.22
CA LEU A 93 1.48 2.21 8.94
C LEU A 93 2.61 1.92 7.95
N ARG A 94 3.76 2.54 8.18
CA ARG A 94 5.00 2.30 7.43
C ARG A 94 5.87 1.33 8.16
N LEU A 95 6.32 0.30 7.46
CA LEU A 95 7.33 -0.66 7.92
C LEU A 95 8.54 -0.51 7.00
N PHE A 96 9.73 -0.31 7.55
CA PHE A 96 10.94 -0.09 6.75
C PHE A 96 12.18 -0.47 7.55
N HIS A 97 13.32 -0.64 6.87
CA HIS A 97 14.61 -0.80 7.54
C HIS A 97 15.29 0.56 7.72
N ASP A 98 15.89 0.79 8.89
CA ASP A 98 16.82 1.90 9.07
C ASP A 98 18.19 1.62 8.43
N GLU A 99 19.11 2.58 8.55
CA GLU A 99 20.47 2.49 8.01
C GLU A 99 21.30 1.33 8.57
N LEU A 100 20.90 0.76 9.71
CA LEU A 100 21.54 -0.40 10.34
C LEU A 100 20.86 -1.72 9.96
N GLY A 101 19.81 -1.67 9.12
CA GLY A 101 19.02 -2.82 8.73
C GLY A 101 18.02 -3.25 9.81
N ALA A 102 17.77 -2.45 10.84
CA ALA A 102 16.77 -2.77 11.84
C ALA A 102 15.37 -2.32 11.37
N TRP A 103 14.38 -3.17 11.60
CA TRP A 103 12.98 -2.86 11.32
C TRP A 103 12.51 -1.67 12.17
N GLN A 104 11.91 -0.71 11.49
CA GLN A 104 11.25 0.46 12.04
C GLN A 104 9.78 0.46 11.65
N CYS A 105 8.98 1.16 12.46
CA CYS A 105 7.55 1.28 12.29
C CYS A 105 7.11 2.72 12.55
N MET A 106 6.26 3.26 11.68
CA MET A 106 5.69 4.59 11.86
C MET A 106 4.22 4.59 11.49
N LEU A 107 3.35 4.90 12.45
CA LEU A 107 1.94 5.15 12.17
C LEU A 107 1.76 6.64 11.83
N VAL A 108 1.14 6.89 10.70
CA VAL A 108 0.76 8.21 10.18
C VAL A 108 -0.75 8.33 10.22
N GLN A 109 -1.24 9.38 10.88
CA GLN A 109 -2.66 9.71 10.99
C GLN A 109 -2.91 11.09 10.39
N ASP A 110 -4.18 11.42 10.16
CA ASP A 110 -4.55 12.71 9.58
C ASP A 110 -4.14 13.89 10.45
N SER A 111 -3.68 14.94 9.77
CA SER A 111 -3.48 16.28 10.31
C SER A 111 -4.06 17.30 9.33
N GLU A 112 -4.29 18.52 9.78
CA GLU A 112 -4.74 19.62 8.92
C GLU A 112 -3.70 20.75 8.95
N PRO A 113 -3.58 21.54 7.87
CA PRO A 113 -4.32 21.43 6.61
C PRO A 113 -3.80 20.32 5.69
N SER A 114 -4.68 19.71 4.92
CA SER A 114 -4.35 18.65 3.96
C SER A 114 -5.00 18.83 2.58
N ILE A 115 -4.39 18.21 1.56
CA ILE A 115 -4.94 18.11 0.20
C ILE A 115 -4.82 16.67 -0.30
N ASP A 116 -5.78 16.22 -1.10
CA ASP A 116 -5.79 14.88 -1.67
C ASP A 116 -5.36 14.90 -3.15
N GLU A 117 -4.59 13.88 -3.56
CA GLU A 117 -4.09 13.70 -4.92
C GLU A 117 -4.25 12.25 -5.37
N TRP A 118 -4.72 12.06 -6.61
CA TRP A 118 -4.80 10.75 -7.24
C TRP A 118 -3.58 10.49 -8.12
N GLN A 119 -2.88 9.40 -7.86
CA GLN A 119 -1.74 8.91 -8.65
C GLN A 119 -2.17 7.70 -9.49
N VAL A 120 -1.96 7.76 -10.81
CA VAL A 120 -2.33 6.67 -11.73
C VAL A 120 -1.38 5.49 -11.57
N LEU A 121 -1.96 4.30 -11.39
CA LEU A 121 -1.22 3.05 -11.40
C LEU A 121 -0.80 2.69 -12.82
N TRP A 122 0.39 2.10 -12.94
CA TRP A 122 0.94 1.63 -14.21
C TRP A 122 0.15 0.44 -14.75
N GLY A 123 0.11 0.33 -16.07
CA GLY A 123 -0.60 -0.73 -16.78
C GLY A 123 -1.73 -0.22 -17.66
N ASP A 124 -1.66 -0.57 -18.93
CA ASP A 124 -2.63 -0.21 -19.96
C ASP A 124 -3.44 -1.42 -20.45
N ARG A 125 -3.20 -2.60 -19.87
CA ARG A 125 -3.92 -3.83 -20.16
C ARG A 125 -4.21 -4.64 -18.90
N ALA A 126 -5.45 -5.12 -18.78
CA ALA A 126 -5.84 -6.12 -17.79
C ALA A 126 -5.68 -7.51 -18.41
N GLU A 127 -4.65 -8.25 -17.98
CA GLU A 127 -4.34 -9.59 -18.53
C GLU A 127 -5.21 -10.68 -17.89
N GLN A 128 -5.46 -10.56 -16.58
CA GLN A 128 -6.24 -11.55 -15.84
C GLN A 128 -6.88 -10.94 -14.58
N ASN A 129 -8.11 -11.37 -14.28
CA ASN A 129 -8.77 -11.12 -13.01
C ASN A 129 -8.69 -12.37 -12.11
N PHE A 130 -8.46 -12.15 -10.83
CA PHE A 130 -8.39 -13.18 -9.78
C PHE A 130 -9.51 -12.98 -8.76
N ASN A 131 -9.54 -13.84 -7.74
CA ASN A 131 -10.47 -13.70 -6.63
C ASN A 131 -10.21 -12.41 -5.81
N ALA A 132 -11.18 -12.04 -4.97
CA ALA A 132 -11.09 -10.90 -4.05
C ALA A 132 -10.77 -9.54 -4.72
N ASP A 133 -11.17 -9.39 -5.99
CA ASP A 133 -10.98 -8.21 -6.83
C ASP A 133 -9.52 -7.89 -7.14
N PHE A 134 -8.66 -8.90 -7.26
CA PHE A 134 -7.31 -8.66 -7.77
C PHE A 134 -7.27 -8.70 -9.30
N THR A 135 -6.52 -7.77 -9.91
CA THR A 135 -6.30 -7.72 -11.36
C THR A 135 -4.81 -7.67 -11.67
N HIS A 136 -4.35 -8.51 -12.59
CA HIS A 136 -3.03 -8.37 -13.22
C HIS A 136 -3.09 -7.26 -14.27
N LEU A 137 -2.44 -6.14 -13.97
CA LEU A 137 -2.20 -5.07 -14.91
C LEU A 137 -0.80 -5.20 -15.50
N ARG A 138 -0.71 -5.00 -16.81
CA ARG A 138 0.53 -4.99 -17.58
C ARG A 138 0.63 -3.69 -18.35
N ASP A 139 1.81 -3.08 -18.36
CA ASP A 139 2.17 -2.04 -19.32
C ASP A 139 2.81 -2.70 -20.55
N VAL A 140 2.07 -2.79 -21.64
CA VAL A 140 2.58 -3.43 -22.87
C VAL A 140 3.56 -2.54 -23.63
N THR A 141 3.64 -1.25 -23.32
CA THR A 141 4.46 -0.26 -24.02
C THR A 141 5.85 -0.10 -23.41
N GLN A 142 6.00 -0.22 -22.09
CA GLN A 142 7.27 -0.06 -21.37
C GLN A 142 7.80 -1.38 -20.80
N GLN A 143 8.40 -2.20 -21.66
CA GLN A 143 9.10 -3.45 -21.29
C GLN A 143 8.28 -4.49 -20.50
N GLY A 144 6.96 -4.33 -20.38
CA GLY A 144 6.11 -5.31 -19.68
C GLY A 144 6.20 -5.18 -18.16
N LEU A 145 6.10 -3.98 -17.59
CA LEU A 145 5.90 -3.84 -16.14
C LEU A 145 4.60 -4.52 -15.76
N ASP A 146 4.69 -5.52 -14.88
CA ASP A 146 3.56 -6.31 -14.41
C ASP A 146 3.37 -6.07 -12.91
N HIS A 147 2.11 -5.93 -12.49
CA HIS A 147 1.75 -6.07 -11.08
C HIS A 147 0.32 -6.60 -10.94
N ILE A 148 0.00 -7.17 -9.77
CA ILE A 148 -1.34 -7.67 -9.47
C ILE A 148 -1.94 -6.80 -8.37
N VAL A 149 -2.83 -5.87 -8.75
CA VAL A 149 -3.40 -4.83 -7.87
C VAL A 149 -4.69 -5.32 -7.20
N PRO A 150 -5.04 -4.85 -5.99
CA PRO A 150 -6.20 -5.32 -5.22
C PRO A 150 -7.51 -4.59 -5.60
N ILE A 151 -7.66 -4.26 -6.88
CA ILE A 151 -8.84 -3.61 -7.45
C ILE A 151 -9.23 -4.31 -8.74
N LYS A 152 -10.54 -4.46 -8.98
CA LYS A 152 -11.05 -5.04 -10.19
C LYS A 152 -11.04 -4.02 -11.33
N ILE A 153 -10.29 -4.32 -12.38
CA ILE A 153 -10.23 -3.52 -13.61
C ILE A 153 -10.40 -4.45 -14.81
N GLU A 154 -11.27 -4.07 -15.74
CA GLU A 154 -11.48 -4.78 -17.01
C GLU A 154 -10.87 -4.00 -18.18
N ASN A 155 -10.53 -4.67 -19.29
CA ASN A 155 -10.03 -3.96 -20.48
C ASN A 155 -11.05 -2.94 -21.02
N THR A 156 -12.35 -3.19 -20.87
CA THR A 156 -13.41 -2.23 -21.25
C THR A 156 -13.37 -0.95 -20.43
N ASP A 157 -12.82 -0.98 -19.23
CA ASP A 157 -12.61 0.21 -18.40
C ASP A 157 -11.41 1.01 -18.95
N LEU A 158 -10.31 0.31 -19.22
CA LEU A 158 -9.08 0.88 -19.78
C LEU A 158 -9.32 1.54 -21.14
N GLU A 159 -10.16 0.95 -21.99
CA GLU A 159 -10.59 1.48 -23.29
C GLU A 159 -11.38 2.80 -23.18
N LYS A 160 -12.12 3.00 -22.08
CA LYS A 160 -12.80 4.27 -21.79
C LYS A 160 -11.89 5.34 -21.20
N GLY A 161 -10.64 4.99 -20.92
CA GLY A 161 -9.69 5.86 -20.23
C GLY A 161 -9.72 5.75 -18.70
N GLU A 162 -10.57 4.89 -18.12
CA GLU A 162 -10.53 4.61 -16.68
C GLU A 162 -9.19 3.96 -16.33
N ARG A 163 -8.61 4.31 -15.17
CA ARG A 163 -7.37 3.71 -14.68
C ARG A 163 -7.49 3.31 -13.21
N GLY A 164 -6.65 2.37 -12.79
CA GLY A 164 -6.37 2.16 -11.38
C GLY A 164 -5.63 3.36 -10.80
N LYS A 165 -5.98 3.77 -9.59
CA LYS A 165 -5.43 4.96 -8.94
C LYS A 165 -5.18 4.71 -7.46
N LEU A 166 -4.17 5.40 -6.96
CA LEU A 166 -3.79 5.44 -5.56
C LEU A 166 -4.11 6.83 -5.01
N LEU A 167 -4.90 6.90 -3.93
CA LEU A 167 -5.21 8.15 -3.25
C LEU A 167 -4.09 8.46 -2.26
N LEU A 168 -3.49 9.63 -2.42
CA LEU A 168 -2.55 10.21 -1.48
C LEU A 168 -3.21 11.38 -0.77
N ARG A 169 -2.91 11.52 0.52
CA ARG A 169 -3.20 12.74 1.29
C ARG A 169 -1.90 13.41 1.66
N HIS A 170 -1.76 14.67 1.27
CA HIS A 170 -0.60 15.52 1.50
C HIS A 170 -0.89 16.49 2.64
N PHE A 171 -0.04 16.48 3.67
CA PHE A 171 -0.15 17.39 4.81
C PHE A 171 0.71 18.61 4.59
N ILE A 172 0.09 19.79 4.68
CA ILE A 172 0.71 21.06 4.34
C ILE A 172 1.26 21.70 5.61
N GLN A 173 2.53 22.07 5.56
CA GLN A 173 3.17 22.89 6.58
C GLN A 173 3.39 24.29 6.03
N PHE A 174 3.00 25.28 6.82
CA PHE A 174 3.28 26.69 6.57
C PHE A 174 4.50 27.11 7.38
N ASP A 175 5.35 27.92 6.75
CA ASP A 175 6.41 28.64 7.43
C ASP A 175 5.86 29.99 7.91
N ASP A 176 5.84 30.21 9.22
CA ASP A 176 5.20 31.39 9.82
C ASP A 176 5.94 32.71 9.51
N ASP A 177 7.24 32.63 9.22
CA ASP A 177 8.08 33.81 8.98
C ASP A 177 8.02 34.29 7.52
N THR A 178 7.91 33.36 6.58
CA THR A 178 7.93 33.62 5.12
C THR A 178 6.55 33.50 4.47
N GLY A 179 5.62 32.77 5.09
CA GLY A 179 4.32 32.42 4.53
C GLY A 179 4.36 31.31 3.47
N GLU A 180 5.51 30.65 3.26
CA GLU A 180 5.65 29.55 2.31
C GLU A 180 4.86 28.32 2.77
N ALA A 181 4.20 27.65 1.81
CA ALA A 181 3.52 26.38 2.03
C ALA A 181 4.28 25.24 1.34
N ARG A 182 4.50 24.12 2.05
CA ARG A 182 5.11 22.91 1.51
C ARG A 182 4.38 21.66 1.95
N ILE A 183 4.47 20.60 1.15
CA ILE A 183 4.06 19.26 1.58
C ILE A 183 5.11 18.76 2.58
N ALA A 184 4.71 18.61 3.84
CA ALA A 184 5.61 18.11 4.89
C ALA A 184 5.77 16.59 4.81
N TYR A 185 4.66 15.89 4.58
CA TYR A 185 4.61 14.46 4.34
C TYR A 185 3.28 14.11 3.68
N SER A 186 3.24 12.93 3.06
CA SER A 186 2.03 12.36 2.45
C SER A 186 1.68 11.06 3.17
N ARG A 187 0.49 10.51 2.97
CA ARG A 187 0.18 9.11 3.27
C ARG A 187 -0.69 8.51 2.18
N LEU A 188 -0.64 7.20 2.01
CA LEU A 188 -1.61 6.45 1.22
C LEU A 188 -2.95 6.38 1.98
N VAL A 189 -4.05 6.45 1.22
CA VAL A 189 -5.42 6.51 1.76
C VAL A 189 -6.26 5.37 1.22
N ASP A 190 -6.26 5.18 -0.10
CA ASP A 190 -7.08 4.16 -0.77
C ASP A 190 -6.48 3.80 -2.13
N VAL A 191 -6.95 2.69 -2.69
CA VAL A 191 -6.68 2.26 -4.06
C VAL A 191 -8.02 1.91 -4.71
N GLU A 192 -8.32 2.55 -5.83
CA GLU A 192 -9.58 2.37 -6.53
C GLU A 192 -9.40 2.44 -8.05
N LYS A 193 -10.45 2.07 -8.77
CA LYS A 193 -10.60 2.37 -10.19
C LYS A 193 -11.37 3.67 -10.32
N ASP A 194 -11.06 4.48 -11.34
CA ASP A 194 -11.89 5.62 -11.74
C ASP A 194 -13.38 5.29 -11.73
N LEU A 195 -14.15 6.12 -11.05
CA LEU A 195 -15.60 6.14 -11.14
C LEU A 195 -15.97 7.21 -12.19
N CYS A 196 -16.42 6.77 -13.36
CA CYS A 196 -17.08 7.65 -14.34
C CYS A 196 -18.39 8.22 -13.80
#